data_AF-A0A3N5XGR6-F1
#
_entry.id   AF-A0A3N5XGR6-F1
#
_cell.length_a   1.000
_cell.length_b   1.000
_cell.length_c   1.000
_cell.angle_alpha   90.00
_cell.angle_beta   90.00
_cell.angle_gamma   90.00
#
_symmetry.space_group_name_H-M   'P 1'
#
loop_
_entity.id
_entity.type
_entity.pdbx_description
1 polymer ?
#
loop_
_entity_poly.entity_id
_entity_poly.type
_entity_poly.pdbx_seq_one_letter_code
_entity_poly.pdbx_strand_id
1 'polypeptide(L)'
;MMFSDVNPLMNVIKSWADLARANRKPMSKDNYLLAQERRASEQIEHALTAYGHSRDDAIVRWVEFVYGPMGLGALFPPDEPAEVAARARATADVTKARRQIVPLIHAGGFPEALARILIGTVRARGKLERRSDHIGQRIRSYLKEHRKEIGPLIGAEPIDWPAVLRAQTRIVMLEPEQAIEAIPALIPKQAQRELAVVIAAKMLMLEPELGDADSRAARRVYEVLGVDFNAAAEKLGVATPNRTQTRTGRAA
;
A
#
# COMPACT_ATOMS: atom_id res chain seq x y z
N MET A 1 -20.75 -14.96 -56.74
CA MET A 1 -20.65 -16.19 -57.57
C MET A 1 -20.21 -15.85 -59.00
N MET A 2 -19.03 -15.24 -59.17
CA MET A 2 -18.40 -15.05 -60.51
C MET A 2 -17.12 -15.89 -60.66
N PHE A 3 -16.47 -16.26 -59.55
CA PHE A 3 -15.28 -17.10 -59.50
C PHE A 3 -15.59 -18.41 -58.77
N SER A 4 -16.32 -19.31 -59.42
CA SER A 4 -16.67 -20.63 -58.88
C SER A 4 -16.33 -21.69 -59.91
N ASP A 5 -15.82 -22.85 -59.46
CA ASP A 5 -15.40 -23.99 -60.30
C ASP A 5 -16.53 -24.57 -61.18
N VAL A 6 -17.77 -24.17 -60.94
CA VAL A 6 -18.95 -24.58 -61.72
C VAL A 6 -19.13 -23.75 -63.00
N ASN A 7 -18.42 -22.62 -63.15
CA ASN A 7 -18.51 -21.79 -64.35
C ASN A 7 -17.63 -22.36 -65.49
N PRO A 8 -18.18 -22.71 -66.67
CA PRO A 8 -17.41 -23.26 -67.79
C PRO A 8 -16.22 -22.40 -68.24
N LEU A 9 -16.28 -21.08 -68.04
CA LEU A 9 -15.18 -20.16 -68.33
C LEU A 9 -13.97 -20.38 -67.41
N MET A 10 -14.17 -20.91 -66.20
CA MET A 10 -13.08 -21.24 -65.28
C MET A 10 -12.27 -22.46 -65.74
N ASN A 11 -12.85 -23.36 -66.54
CA ASN A 11 -12.10 -24.48 -67.13
C ASN A 11 -11.06 -24.00 -68.16
N VAL A 12 -11.36 -22.93 -68.89
CA VAL A 12 -10.41 -22.28 -69.81
C VAL A 12 -9.29 -21.60 -69.02
N ILE A 13 -9.64 -20.90 -67.94
CA ILE A 13 -8.65 -20.26 -67.06
C ILE A 13 -7.75 -21.31 -66.40
N LYS A 14 -8.31 -22.46 -66.01
CA LYS A 14 -7.57 -23.58 -65.42
C LYS A 14 -6.55 -24.15 -66.41
N SER A 15 -6.93 -24.41 -67.66
CA SER A 15 -6.00 -24.93 -68.67
C SER A 15 -4.89 -23.92 -69.01
N TRP A 16 -5.20 -22.62 -69.01
CA TRP A 16 -4.21 -21.56 -69.19
C TRP A 16 -3.25 -21.45 -68.00
N ALA A 17 -3.76 -21.63 -66.78
CA ALA A 17 -2.94 -21.68 -65.57
C ALA A 17 -2.00 -22.89 -65.56
N ASP A 18 -2.48 -24.06 -66.01
CA ASP A 18 -1.65 -25.27 -66.14
C ASP A 18 -0.53 -25.08 -67.17
N LEU A 19 -0.83 -24.46 -68.31
CA LEU A 19 0.16 -24.12 -69.33
C LEU A 19 1.22 -23.13 -68.81
N ALA A 20 0.79 -22.13 -68.02
CA ALA A 20 1.69 -21.17 -67.39
C ALA A 20 2.58 -21.81 -66.32
N ARG A 21 2.07 -22.78 -65.54
CA ARG A 21 2.87 -23.55 -64.57
C ARG A 21 3.92 -24.42 -65.27
N ALA A 22 3.56 -25.10 -66.35
CA ALA A 22 4.46 -25.94 -67.12
C ALA A 22 5.63 -25.15 -67.75
N ASN A 23 5.40 -23.87 -68.10
CA ASN A 23 6.39 -22.99 -68.72
C ASN A 23 7.04 -21.99 -67.75
N ARG A 24 6.89 -22.18 -66.44
CA ARG A 24 7.38 -21.24 -65.43
C ARG A 24 8.91 -21.21 -65.41
N LYS A 25 9.50 -20.08 -65.82
CA LYS A 25 10.94 -19.82 -65.70
C LYS A 25 11.24 -19.05 -64.40
N PRO A 26 12.32 -19.39 -63.65
CA PRO A 26 12.71 -18.62 -62.48
C PRO A 26 13.16 -17.21 -62.89
N MET A 27 12.56 -16.18 -62.29
CA MET A 27 12.93 -14.79 -62.51
C MET A 27 13.91 -14.30 -61.44
N SER A 28 14.81 -13.39 -61.83
CA SER A 28 15.77 -12.77 -60.91
C SER A 28 15.06 -11.95 -59.83
N LYS A 29 15.65 -11.89 -58.63
CA LYS A 29 15.11 -11.13 -57.48
C LYS A 29 15.10 -9.61 -57.72
N ASP A 30 15.89 -9.12 -58.68
CA ASP A 30 15.97 -7.69 -59.06
C ASP A 30 14.98 -7.29 -60.17
N ASN A 31 13.98 -8.12 -60.48
CA ASN A 31 12.98 -7.77 -61.50
C ASN A 31 12.02 -6.69 -60.97
N TYR A 32 12.01 -5.52 -61.63
CA TYR A 32 11.12 -4.40 -61.32
C TYR A 32 9.64 -4.79 -61.30
N LEU A 33 9.19 -5.69 -62.20
CA LEU A 33 7.79 -6.13 -62.24
C LEU A 33 7.40 -6.95 -61.01
N LEU A 34 8.31 -7.78 -60.49
CA LEU A 34 8.09 -8.56 -59.27
C LEU A 34 8.02 -7.65 -58.03
N ALA A 35 8.81 -6.57 -58.01
CA ALA A 35 8.74 -5.57 -56.95
C ALA A 35 7.38 -4.82 -56.96
N GLN A 36 6.85 -4.51 -58.15
CA GLN A 36 5.53 -3.88 -58.29
C GLN A 36 4.39 -4.83 -57.89
N GLU A 37 4.49 -6.12 -58.23
CA GLU A 37 3.53 -7.15 -57.78
C GLU A 37 3.50 -7.27 -56.25
N ARG A 38 4.67 -7.29 -55.61
CA ARG A 38 4.76 -7.34 -54.14
C ARG A 38 4.13 -6.11 -53.50
N ARG A 39 4.44 -4.90 -53.99
CA ARG A 39 3.83 -3.66 -53.49
C ARG A 39 2.31 -3.65 -53.66
N ALA A 40 1.80 -4.11 -54.80
CA ALA A 40 0.37 -4.22 -55.02
C ALA A 40 -0.28 -5.23 -54.06
N SER A 41 0.39 -6.36 -53.82
CA SER A 41 -0.06 -7.39 -52.88
C SER A 41 -0.11 -6.87 -51.45
N GLU A 42 0.95 -6.19 -51.01
CA GLU A 42 1.04 -5.52 -49.70
C GLU A 42 -0.06 -4.46 -49.55
N GLN A 43 -0.33 -3.65 -50.58
CA GLN A 43 -1.41 -2.66 -50.54
C GLN A 43 -2.79 -3.30 -50.39
N ILE A 44 -3.04 -4.41 -51.09
CA ILE A 44 -4.31 -5.15 -50.98
C ILE A 44 -4.46 -5.76 -49.59
N GLU A 45 -3.39 -6.36 -49.06
CA GLU A 45 -3.36 -6.90 -47.70
C GLU A 45 -3.67 -5.82 -46.67
N HIS A 46 -2.95 -4.68 -46.74
CA HIS A 46 -3.18 -3.56 -45.85
C HIS A 46 -4.60 -3.00 -45.94
N ALA A 47 -5.17 -2.89 -47.15
CA ALA A 47 -6.55 -2.44 -47.32
C ALA A 47 -7.56 -3.39 -46.69
N LEU A 48 -7.37 -4.71 -46.85
CA LEU A 48 -8.24 -5.73 -46.27
C LEU A 48 -8.13 -5.76 -44.75
N THR A 49 -6.93 -5.66 -44.19
CA THR A 49 -6.72 -5.59 -42.75
C THR A 49 -7.32 -4.31 -42.15
N ALA A 50 -7.13 -3.17 -42.79
CA ALA A 50 -7.71 -1.90 -42.36
C ALA A 50 -9.24 -1.94 -42.38
N TYR A 51 -9.83 -2.53 -43.42
CA TYR A 51 -11.27 -2.76 -43.49
C TYR A 51 -11.74 -3.66 -42.32
N GLY A 52 -11.03 -4.76 -42.06
CA GLY A 52 -11.30 -5.65 -40.93
C GLY A 52 -11.35 -4.91 -39.59
N HIS A 53 -10.31 -4.12 -39.28
CA HIS A 53 -10.27 -3.32 -38.06
C HIS A 53 -11.41 -2.30 -38.01
N SER A 54 -11.69 -1.59 -39.11
CA SER A 54 -12.76 -0.59 -39.14
C SER A 54 -14.15 -1.19 -38.89
N ARG A 55 -14.39 -2.41 -39.40
CA ARG A 55 -15.64 -3.14 -39.19
C ARG A 55 -15.73 -3.59 -37.74
N ASP A 56 -14.67 -4.15 -37.19
CA ASP A 56 -14.67 -4.67 -35.83
C ASP A 56 -14.83 -3.53 -34.81
N ASP A 57 -14.17 -2.39 -35.01
CA ASP A 57 -14.36 -1.17 -34.23
C ASP A 57 -15.80 -0.65 -34.32
N ALA A 58 -16.41 -0.67 -35.51
CA ALA A 58 -17.78 -0.25 -35.70
C ALA A 58 -18.76 -1.15 -34.94
N ILE A 59 -18.53 -2.48 -34.94
CA ILE A 59 -19.33 -3.44 -34.18
C ILE A 59 -19.20 -3.20 -32.68
N VAL A 60 -17.97 -3.03 -32.17
CA VAL A 60 -17.73 -2.75 -30.75
C VAL A 60 -18.45 -1.47 -30.32
N ARG A 61 -18.30 -0.39 -31.09
CA ARG A 61 -18.99 0.88 -30.81
C ARG A 61 -20.50 0.74 -30.85
N TRP A 62 -21.04 -0.04 -31.77
CA TRP A 62 -22.48 -0.26 -31.85
C TRP A 62 -23.00 -1.05 -30.64
N VAL A 63 -22.29 -2.10 -30.23
CA VAL A 63 -22.62 -2.87 -29.03
C VAL A 63 -22.51 -2.01 -27.78
N GLU A 64 -21.44 -1.22 -27.63
CA GLU A 64 -21.28 -0.27 -26.52
C GLU A 64 -22.37 0.81 -26.52
N PHE A 65 -22.77 1.29 -27.69
CA PHE A 65 -23.87 2.26 -27.79
C PHE A 65 -25.21 1.65 -27.35
N VAL A 66 -25.52 0.43 -27.80
CA VAL A 66 -26.80 -0.23 -27.49
C VAL A 66 -26.86 -0.74 -26.06
N TYR A 67 -25.79 -1.37 -25.57
CA TYR A 67 -25.76 -2.07 -24.28
C TYR A 67 -24.98 -1.34 -23.19
N GLY A 68 -24.24 -0.28 -23.53
CA GLY A 68 -23.46 0.48 -22.58
C GLY A 68 -24.28 1.52 -21.81
N PRO A 69 -23.60 2.43 -21.09
CA PRO A 69 -24.22 3.36 -20.15
C PRO A 69 -25.23 4.32 -20.78
N MET A 70 -25.09 4.62 -22.07
CA MET A 70 -25.97 5.54 -22.81
C MET A 70 -27.15 4.85 -23.51
N GLY A 71 -27.14 3.51 -23.60
CA GLY A 71 -28.20 2.72 -24.23
C GLY A 71 -29.09 2.03 -23.19
N LEU A 72 -29.13 0.69 -23.23
CA LEU A 72 -29.87 -0.12 -22.27
C LEU A 72 -29.38 0.09 -20.83
N GLY A 73 -28.10 0.40 -20.61
CA GLY A 73 -27.58 0.76 -19.29
C GLY A 73 -28.15 2.06 -18.70
N ALA A 74 -28.74 2.95 -19.52
CA ALA A 74 -29.44 4.14 -19.01
C ALA A 74 -30.86 3.80 -18.51
N LEU A 75 -31.51 2.83 -19.14
CA LEU A 75 -32.87 2.37 -18.78
C LEU A 75 -32.85 1.33 -17.66
N PHE A 76 -31.84 0.46 -17.69
CA PHE A 76 -31.58 -0.57 -16.71
C PHE A 76 -30.17 -0.37 -16.16
N PRO A 77 -29.97 0.63 -15.27
CA PRO A 77 -28.68 0.85 -14.67
C PRO A 77 -28.21 -0.45 -13.99
N PRO A 78 -27.04 -0.99 -14.37
CA PRO A 78 -26.47 -2.10 -13.63
C PRO A 78 -26.26 -1.67 -12.20
N ASP A 79 -26.53 -2.57 -11.25
CA ASP A 79 -26.22 -2.31 -9.83
C ASP A 79 -24.76 -1.90 -9.71
N GLU A 80 -24.48 -0.88 -8.88
CA GLU A 80 -23.10 -0.48 -8.62
C GLU A 80 -22.29 -1.73 -8.25
N PRO A 81 -21.11 -1.94 -8.88
CA PRO A 81 -20.28 -3.08 -8.53
C PRO A 81 -20.07 -3.07 -7.01
N ALA A 82 -20.37 -4.18 -6.35
CA ALA A 82 -20.38 -4.27 -4.89
C ALA A 82 -19.04 -3.78 -4.27
N GLU A 83 -17.95 -3.90 -5.01
CA GLU A 83 -16.64 -3.36 -4.64
C GLU A 83 -16.57 -1.83 -4.59
N VAL A 84 -17.22 -1.13 -5.52
CA VAL A 84 -17.26 0.34 -5.57
C VAL A 84 -18.09 0.88 -4.40
N ALA A 85 -19.27 0.30 -4.17
CA ALA A 85 -20.11 0.64 -3.02
C ALA A 85 -19.41 0.31 -1.69
N ALA A 86 -18.70 -0.81 -1.60
CA ALA A 86 -17.93 -1.19 -0.41
C ALA A 86 -16.76 -0.22 -0.15
N ARG A 87 -16.03 0.19 -1.19
CA ARG A 87 -14.95 1.20 -1.07
C ARG A 87 -15.48 2.56 -0.67
N ALA A 88 -16.63 2.99 -1.22
CA ALA A 88 -17.29 4.24 -0.85
C ALA A 88 -17.73 4.24 0.63
N ARG A 89 -18.31 3.14 1.12
CA ARG A 89 -18.66 2.97 2.53
C ARG A 89 -17.42 2.96 3.43
N ALA A 90 -16.40 2.19 3.09
CA ALA A 90 -15.16 2.11 3.86
C ALA A 90 -14.45 3.47 3.98
N THR A 91 -14.41 4.25 2.89
CA THR A 91 -13.81 5.60 2.89
C THR A 91 -14.64 6.59 3.74
N ALA A 92 -15.97 6.50 3.69
CA ALA A 92 -16.85 7.30 4.55
C ALA A 92 -16.65 6.97 6.04
N ASP A 93 -16.53 5.68 6.39
CA ASP A 93 -16.32 5.20 7.75
C ASP A 93 -14.96 5.64 8.31
N VAL A 94 -13.89 5.53 7.52
CA VAL A 94 -12.55 6.03 7.90
C VAL A 94 -12.58 7.54 8.10
N THR A 95 -13.27 8.29 7.24
CA THR A 95 -13.38 9.74 7.36
C THR A 95 -14.14 10.15 8.63
N LYS A 96 -15.22 9.44 8.95
CA LYS A 96 -15.99 9.66 10.19
C LYS A 96 -15.14 9.33 11.42
N ALA A 97 -14.43 8.21 11.42
CA ALA A 97 -13.54 7.82 12.52
C ALA A 97 -12.40 8.84 12.72
N ARG A 98 -11.81 9.34 11.62
CA ARG A 98 -10.79 10.39 11.65
C ARG A 98 -11.31 11.66 12.32
N ARG A 99 -12.51 12.15 11.96
CA ARG A 99 -13.12 13.35 12.56
C ARG A 99 -13.31 13.23 14.08
N GLN A 100 -13.61 12.03 14.58
CA GLN A 100 -13.76 11.79 16.02
C GLN A 100 -12.43 11.81 16.77
N ILE A 101 -11.33 11.45 16.09
CA ILE A 101 -10.01 11.30 16.70
C ILE A 101 -9.20 12.59 16.67
N VAL A 102 -9.28 13.39 15.61
CA VAL A 102 -8.53 14.65 15.49
C VAL A 102 -8.55 15.51 16.77
N PRO A 103 -9.70 15.79 17.42
CA PRO A 103 -9.70 16.59 18.66
C PRO A 103 -8.98 15.91 19.83
N LEU A 104 -8.84 14.58 19.81
CA LEU A 104 -8.17 13.79 20.85
C LEU A 104 -6.66 13.66 20.62
N ILE A 105 -6.14 14.09 19.46
CA ILE A 105 -4.70 13.99 19.15
C ILE A 105 -3.88 14.85 20.12
N HIS A 106 -4.33 16.05 20.45
CA HIS A 106 -3.59 16.94 21.34
C HIS A 106 -4.00 16.83 22.81
N ALA A 107 -4.96 15.95 23.13
CA ALA A 107 -5.44 15.74 24.48
C ALA A 107 -4.75 14.55 25.15
N GLY A 108 -4.52 14.66 26.46
CA GLY A 108 -3.90 13.63 27.30
C GLY A 108 -2.67 14.14 28.03
N GLY A 109 -1.86 13.22 28.52
CA GLY A 109 -0.61 13.50 29.21
C GLY A 109 0.40 12.37 29.03
N PHE A 110 1.12 12.06 30.11
CA PHE A 110 2.18 11.04 30.08
C PHE A 110 1.70 9.65 29.59
N PRO A 111 0.54 9.11 30.02
CA PRO A 111 0.10 7.79 29.59
C PRO A 111 -0.15 7.69 28.08
N GLU A 112 -0.78 8.70 27.51
CA GLU A 112 -1.09 8.80 26.09
C GLU A 112 0.20 8.97 25.27
N ALA A 113 1.13 9.80 25.75
CA ALA A 113 2.44 9.98 25.13
C ALA A 113 3.23 8.66 25.10
N LEU A 114 3.36 7.96 26.23
CA LEU A 114 4.07 6.68 26.31
C LEU A 114 3.44 5.62 25.41
N ALA A 115 2.10 5.53 25.42
CA ALA A 115 1.37 4.61 24.55
C ALA A 115 1.65 4.89 23.07
N ARG A 116 1.67 6.16 22.63
CA ARG A 116 1.97 6.52 21.24
C ARG A 116 3.39 6.19 20.84
N ILE A 117 4.37 6.39 21.73
CA ILE A 117 5.77 6.00 21.48
C ILE A 117 5.86 4.49 21.24
N LEU A 118 5.29 3.70 22.15
CA LEU A 118 5.30 2.24 22.05
C LEU A 118 4.56 1.74 20.81
N ILE A 119 3.38 2.29 20.52
CA ILE A 119 2.60 1.88 19.36
C ILE A 119 3.28 2.28 18.06
N GLY A 120 3.86 3.48 17.98
CA GLY A 120 4.58 3.97 16.81
C GLY A 120 5.80 3.10 16.47
N THR A 121 6.55 2.67 17.49
CA THR A 121 7.71 1.79 17.30
C THR A 121 7.32 0.37 16.90
N VAL A 122 6.24 -0.18 17.49
CA VAL A 122 5.75 -1.54 17.17
C VAL A 122 5.08 -1.60 15.79
N ARG A 123 4.33 -0.55 15.40
CA ARG A 123 3.67 -0.46 14.08
C ARG A 123 4.67 -0.59 12.94
N ALA A 124 5.89 -0.07 13.08
CA ALA A 124 6.94 -0.19 12.07
C ALA A 124 7.31 -1.66 11.72
N ARG A 125 6.93 -2.64 12.56
CA ARG A 125 7.12 -4.08 12.32
C ARG A 125 5.86 -4.87 11.96
N GLY A 126 4.67 -4.24 11.98
CA GLY A 126 3.44 -4.81 11.40
C GLY A 126 2.61 -5.77 12.27
N LYS A 127 2.81 -5.84 13.60
CA LYS A 127 2.05 -6.75 14.49
C LYS A 127 1.61 -6.08 15.80
N LEU A 128 0.54 -5.29 15.76
CA LEU A 128 0.11 -4.52 16.94
C LEU A 128 -1.16 -5.08 17.62
N GLU A 129 -2.15 -5.53 16.85
CA GLU A 129 -3.53 -5.63 17.34
C GLU A 129 -3.79 -6.76 18.35
N ARG A 130 -3.00 -7.85 18.35
CA ARG A 130 -3.22 -9.01 19.23
C ARG A 130 -2.46 -9.00 20.55
N ARG A 131 -1.57 -8.03 20.79
CA ARG A 131 -0.66 -8.03 21.96
C ARG A 131 -0.78 -6.80 22.87
N SER A 132 -1.72 -5.88 22.60
CA SER A 132 -1.92 -4.64 23.39
C SER A 132 -2.23 -4.91 24.87
N ASP A 133 -2.95 -5.98 25.17
CA ASP A 133 -3.31 -6.32 26.56
C ASP A 133 -2.10 -6.81 27.36
N HIS A 134 -1.24 -7.62 26.76
CA HIS A 134 -0.01 -8.08 27.38
C HIS A 134 0.95 -6.91 27.64
N ILE A 135 1.10 -6.01 26.66
CA ILE A 135 1.89 -4.78 26.79
C ILE A 135 1.33 -3.91 27.92
N GLY A 136 0.01 -3.72 27.97
CA GLY A 136 -0.64 -2.93 29.02
C GLY A 136 -0.43 -3.50 30.43
N GLN A 137 -0.46 -4.83 30.56
CA GLN A 137 -0.13 -5.50 31.83
C GLN A 137 1.33 -5.27 32.23
N ARG A 138 2.28 -5.36 31.28
CA ARG A 138 3.70 -5.17 31.56
C ARG A 138 4.04 -3.73 31.96
N ILE A 139 3.46 -2.75 31.26
CA ILE A 139 3.59 -1.32 31.64
C ILE A 139 3.06 -1.11 33.05
N ARG A 140 1.87 -1.66 33.35
CA ARG A 140 1.25 -1.56 34.67
C ARG A 140 2.16 -2.14 35.76
N SER A 141 2.72 -3.33 35.55
CA SER A 141 3.65 -3.95 36.52
C SER A 141 4.92 -3.12 36.72
N TYR A 142 5.54 -2.68 35.63
CA TYR A 142 6.75 -1.87 35.69
C TYR A 142 6.57 -0.56 36.45
N LEU A 143 5.49 0.18 36.15
CA LEU A 143 5.19 1.44 36.81
C LEU A 143 4.78 1.25 38.26
N LYS A 144 4.16 0.11 38.60
CA LYS A 144 3.86 -0.25 39.98
C LYS A 144 5.14 -0.49 40.78
N GLU A 145 6.10 -1.22 40.22
CA GLU A 145 7.40 -1.50 40.83
C GLU A 145 8.22 -0.21 41.06
N HIS A 146 8.20 0.71 40.09
CA HIS A 146 8.99 1.95 40.11
C HIS A 146 8.16 3.17 40.55
N ARG A 147 7.02 2.96 41.22
CA ARG A 147 6.05 4.03 41.53
C ARG A 147 6.63 5.15 42.39
N LYS A 148 7.57 4.85 43.29
CA LYS A 148 8.19 5.86 44.17
C LYS A 148 9.05 6.86 43.39
N GLU A 149 9.74 6.39 42.36
CA GLU A 149 10.64 7.20 41.53
C GLU A 149 9.85 7.95 40.45
N ILE A 150 8.83 7.30 39.89
CA ILE A 150 8.11 7.76 38.71
C ILE A 150 6.82 8.52 39.06
N GLY A 151 6.25 8.28 40.24
CA GLY A 151 4.98 8.87 40.70
C GLY A 151 4.88 10.40 40.59
N PRO A 152 5.92 11.17 40.96
CA PRO A 152 5.92 12.63 40.79
C PRO A 152 5.81 13.11 39.33
N LEU A 153 6.17 12.26 38.37
CA LEU A 153 6.21 12.58 36.93
C LEU A 153 4.94 12.15 36.19
N ILE A 154 4.22 11.14 36.69
CA ILE A 154 3.02 10.55 36.04
C ILE A 154 1.71 11.00 36.69
N GLY A 155 1.73 11.41 37.96
CA GLY A 155 0.54 11.75 38.72
C GLY A 155 0.06 10.63 39.65
N ALA A 156 -0.93 10.93 40.49
CA ALA A 156 -1.33 10.07 41.61
C ALA A 156 -2.35 8.98 41.24
N GLU A 157 -3.10 9.15 40.15
CA GLU A 157 -4.26 8.29 39.84
C GLU A 157 -3.89 6.93 39.21
N PRO A 158 -4.71 5.88 39.47
CA PRO A 158 -4.58 4.60 38.79
C PRO A 158 -4.92 4.74 37.29
N ILE A 159 -3.98 4.40 36.42
CA ILE A 159 -4.16 4.46 34.97
C ILE A 159 -4.62 3.10 34.43
N ASP A 160 -5.68 3.08 33.64
CA ASP A 160 -6.11 1.88 32.92
C ASP A 160 -5.35 1.70 31.59
N TRP A 161 -4.12 1.19 31.69
CA TRP A 161 -3.21 1.01 30.56
C TRP A 161 -3.81 0.27 29.34
N PRO A 162 -4.55 -0.85 29.49
CA PRO A 162 -5.22 -1.48 28.36
C PRO A 162 -6.21 -0.56 27.62
N ALA A 163 -7.02 0.22 28.34
CA ALA A 163 -7.93 1.17 27.70
C ALA A 163 -7.18 2.30 26.99
N VAL A 164 -6.14 2.86 27.63
CA VAL A 164 -5.28 3.88 27.02
C VAL A 164 -4.63 3.35 25.75
N LEU A 165 -4.02 2.16 25.78
CA LEU A 165 -3.38 1.56 24.61
C LEU A 165 -4.38 1.31 23.48
N ARG A 166 -5.58 0.80 23.77
CA ARG A 166 -6.63 0.61 22.76
C ARG A 166 -7.07 1.94 22.13
N ALA A 167 -7.26 2.97 22.94
CA ALA A 167 -7.62 4.30 22.45
C ALA A 167 -6.50 4.88 21.55
N GLN A 168 -5.26 4.89 22.04
CA GLN A 168 -4.12 5.42 21.30
C GLN A 168 -3.78 4.59 20.05
N THR A 169 -4.07 3.29 20.03
CA THR A 169 -3.92 2.45 18.84
C THR A 169 -4.79 2.97 17.69
N ARG A 170 -6.04 3.35 17.97
CA ARG A 170 -6.92 3.92 16.95
C ARG A 170 -6.36 5.23 16.40
N ILE A 171 -5.82 6.07 17.28
CA ILE A 171 -5.22 7.35 16.89
C ILE A 171 -4.01 7.13 15.97
N VAL A 172 -3.04 6.32 16.40
CA VAL A 172 -1.82 6.07 15.63
C VAL A 172 -2.11 5.32 14.32
N MET A 173 -3.15 4.49 14.26
CA MET A 173 -3.55 3.81 13.02
C MET A 173 -4.12 4.78 11.98
N LEU A 174 -4.95 5.73 12.40
CA LEU A 174 -5.63 6.68 11.50
C LEU A 174 -4.81 7.92 11.16
N GLU A 175 -3.98 8.40 12.10
CA GLU A 175 -3.15 9.61 12.01
C GLU A 175 -1.75 9.40 12.63
N PRO A 176 -0.87 8.59 12.02
CA PRO A 176 0.44 8.24 12.60
C PRO A 176 1.36 9.44 12.81
N GLU A 177 1.49 10.30 11.80
CA GLU A 177 2.43 11.42 11.84
C GLU A 177 2.00 12.45 12.88
N GLN A 178 0.73 12.87 12.83
CA GLN A 178 0.17 13.82 13.80
C GLN A 178 0.21 13.27 15.24
N ALA A 179 0.02 11.95 15.41
CA ALA A 179 0.10 11.33 16.72
C ALA A 179 1.52 11.44 17.33
N ILE A 180 2.57 11.26 16.52
CA ILE A 180 3.97 11.38 16.94
C ILE A 180 4.32 12.86 17.18
N GLU A 181 3.93 13.76 16.29
CA GLU A 181 4.19 15.20 16.39
C GLU A 181 3.52 15.84 17.61
N ALA A 182 2.41 15.28 18.09
CA ALA A 182 1.72 15.77 19.28
C ALA A 182 2.41 15.37 20.61
N ILE A 183 3.31 14.38 20.61
CA ILE A 183 3.94 13.85 21.84
C ILE A 183 4.64 14.96 22.66
N PRO A 184 5.46 15.87 22.08
CA PRO A 184 6.12 16.93 22.83
C PRO A 184 5.16 17.89 23.55
N ALA A 185 3.94 18.06 23.03
CA ALA A 185 2.89 18.88 23.64
C ALA A 185 2.19 18.14 24.80
N LEU A 186 2.04 16.81 24.71
CA LEU A 186 1.48 15.98 25.78
C LEU A 186 2.41 15.88 27.01
N ILE A 187 3.72 15.89 26.78
CA ILE A 187 4.76 15.83 27.82
C ILE A 187 5.74 16.99 27.66
N PRO A 188 5.36 18.20 28.11
CA PRO A 188 6.16 19.41 27.89
C PRO A 188 7.45 19.44 28.73
N LYS A 189 7.50 18.73 29.87
CA LYS A 189 8.67 18.71 30.74
C LYS A 189 9.74 17.75 30.21
N GLN A 190 10.98 18.22 30.13
CA GLN A 190 12.12 17.40 29.65
C GLN A 190 12.27 16.08 30.45
N ALA A 191 12.12 16.14 31.77
CA ALA A 191 12.19 14.95 32.62
C ALA A 191 11.13 13.88 32.25
N GLN A 192 9.94 14.30 31.81
CA GLN A 192 8.91 13.37 31.35
C GLN A 192 9.25 12.75 29.99
N ARG A 193 9.89 13.51 29.09
CA ARG A 193 10.34 13.01 27.78
C ARG A 193 11.44 11.98 27.91
N GLU A 194 12.47 12.28 28.70
CA GLU A 194 13.57 11.36 29.02
C GLU A 194 13.02 10.05 29.62
N LEU A 195 12.14 10.17 30.61
CA LEU A 195 11.50 9.05 31.25
C LEU A 195 10.67 8.21 30.27
N ALA A 196 9.81 8.83 29.46
CA ALA A 196 8.95 8.11 28.51
C ALA A 196 9.77 7.31 27.49
N VAL A 197 10.87 7.89 26.99
CA VAL A 197 11.80 7.24 26.08
C VAL A 197 12.49 6.04 26.73
N VAL A 198 13.01 6.20 27.95
CA VAL A 198 13.69 5.11 28.66
C VAL A 198 12.74 3.97 28.99
N ILE A 199 11.52 4.27 29.45
CA ILE A 199 10.50 3.23 29.69
C ILE A 199 10.15 2.51 28.40
N ALA A 200 9.92 3.26 27.31
CA ALA A 200 9.61 2.67 26.02
C ALA A 200 10.71 1.74 25.52
N ALA A 201 11.97 2.19 25.57
CA ALA A 201 13.13 1.39 25.18
C ALA A 201 13.25 0.12 26.03
N LYS A 202 13.11 0.22 27.36
CA LYS A 202 13.16 -0.93 28.27
C LYS A 202 12.05 -1.94 27.99
N MET A 203 10.84 -1.47 27.69
CA MET A 203 9.73 -2.35 27.30
C MET A 203 9.99 -3.07 25.98
N LEU A 204 10.56 -2.37 24.99
CA LEU A 204 10.93 -2.98 23.71
C LEU A 204 12.10 -3.96 23.83
N MET A 205 13.02 -3.74 24.79
CA MET A 205 14.14 -4.64 25.08
C MET A 205 13.71 -5.91 25.82
N LEU A 206 12.77 -5.79 26.76
CA LEU A 206 12.20 -6.94 27.47
C LEU A 206 11.46 -7.88 26.50
N GLU A 207 10.93 -7.32 25.42
CA GLU A 207 10.19 -8.05 24.41
C GLU A 207 10.74 -7.72 23.01
N PRO A 208 11.92 -8.23 22.62
CA PRO A 208 12.59 -7.88 21.35
C PRO A 208 11.74 -8.20 20.11
N GLU A 209 10.74 -9.08 20.25
CA GLU A 209 9.75 -9.37 19.22
C GLU A 209 8.85 -8.15 18.89
N LEU A 210 8.65 -7.24 19.84
CA LEU A 210 7.78 -6.06 19.68
C LEU A 210 8.45 -4.94 18.89
N GLY A 211 9.77 -4.78 19.00
CA GLY A 211 10.46 -3.70 18.32
C GLY A 211 11.95 -3.68 18.60
N ASP A 212 12.64 -2.80 17.89
CA ASP A 212 14.05 -2.51 18.13
C ASP A 212 14.14 -1.07 18.65
N ALA A 213 14.77 -0.90 19.81
CA ALA A 213 15.00 0.40 20.42
C ALA A 213 15.88 1.31 19.53
N ASP A 214 16.63 0.73 18.58
CA ASP A 214 17.45 1.43 17.59
C ASP A 214 16.78 1.58 16.21
N SER A 215 15.52 1.17 16.07
CA SER A 215 14.77 1.25 14.81
C SER A 215 14.62 2.69 14.28
N ARG A 216 14.37 2.84 12.97
CA ARG A 216 14.10 4.15 12.34
C ARG A 216 12.94 4.88 13.03
N ALA A 217 11.90 4.14 13.41
CA ALA A 217 10.75 4.69 14.13
C ALA A 217 11.14 5.19 15.54
N ALA A 218 11.95 4.42 16.27
CA ALA A 218 12.46 4.85 17.58
C ALA A 218 13.33 6.12 17.47
N ARG A 219 14.23 6.17 16.49
CA ARG A 219 15.05 7.37 16.22
C ARG A 219 14.20 8.59 15.89
N ARG A 220 13.16 8.43 15.07
CA ARG A 220 12.24 9.52 14.76
C ARG A 220 11.53 10.04 16.02
N VAL A 221 11.13 9.14 16.92
CA VAL A 221 10.56 9.54 18.21
C VAL A 221 11.58 10.32 19.05
N TYR A 222 12.83 9.86 19.13
CA TYR A 222 13.90 10.53 19.87
C TYR A 222 14.19 11.94 19.33
N GLU A 223 14.23 12.08 17.99
CA GLU A 223 14.38 13.37 17.31
C GLU A 223 13.22 14.32 17.63
N VAL A 224 11.97 13.85 17.51
CA VAL A 224 10.77 14.65 17.78
C VAL A 224 10.73 15.10 19.24
N LEU A 225 11.19 14.27 20.16
CA LEU A 225 11.23 14.59 21.59
C LEU A 225 12.44 15.44 22.00
N GLY A 226 13.49 15.50 21.16
CA GLY A 226 14.75 16.15 21.49
C GLY A 226 15.49 15.45 22.64
N VAL A 227 15.45 14.12 22.67
CA VAL A 227 16.04 13.29 23.74
C VAL A 227 17.11 12.38 23.16
N ASP A 228 18.33 12.44 23.72
CA ASP A 228 19.33 11.40 23.50
C ASP A 228 19.08 10.25 24.50
N PHE A 229 18.76 9.07 23.96
CA PHE A 229 18.49 7.89 24.76
C PHE A 229 19.68 7.50 25.66
N ASN A 230 20.92 7.61 25.19
CA ASN A 230 22.08 7.17 25.98
C ASN A 230 22.29 8.07 27.19
N ALA A 231 22.21 9.39 26.99
CA ALA A 231 22.30 10.37 28.07
C ALA A 231 21.14 10.24 29.07
N ALA A 232 19.91 9.97 28.58
CA ALA A 232 18.75 9.76 29.44
C ALA A 232 18.85 8.46 30.26
N ALA A 233 19.35 7.37 29.66
CA ALA A 233 19.54 6.09 30.33
C ALA A 233 20.60 6.17 31.43
N GLU A 234 21.73 6.82 31.16
CA GLU A 234 22.80 7.06 32.15
C GLU A 234 22.29 7.86 33.36
N LYS A 235 21.57 8.96 33.10
CA LYS A 235 20.96 9.81 34.13
C LYS A 235 19.95 9.08 35.02
N LEU A 236 19.22 8.12 34.45
CA LEU A 236 18.22 7.32 35.15
C LEU A 236 18.78 6.00 35.71
N GLY A 237 20.09 5.77 35.63
CA GLY A 237 20.73 4.55 36.13
C GLY A 237 20.30 3.28 35.40
N VAL A 238 19.85 3.40 34.15
CA VAL A 238 19.41 2.27 33.33
C VAL A 238 20.57 1.83 32.43
N ALA A 239 20.84 0.51 32.41
CA ALA A 239 21.89 -0.05 31.57
C ALA A 239 21.65 0.30 30.09
N THR A 240 22.60 1.02 29.49
CA THR A 240 22.62 1.28 28.04
C THR A 240 23.05 0.02 27.29
N PRO A 241 22.45 -0.27 26.12
CA PRO A 241 22.84 -1.42 25.33
C PRO A 241 24.27 -1.27 24.84
N ASN A 242 25.07 -2.32 25.01
CA ASN A 242 26.40 -2.39 24.43
C ASN A 242 26.24 -2.52 22.90
N ARG A 243 26.80 -1.56 22.13
CA ARG A 243 26.60 -1.35 20.68
C ARG A 243 26.98 -2.53 19.76
N THR A 244 27.37 -3.68 20.30
CA THR A 244 28.10 -4.74 19.61
C THR A 244 27.35 -6.06 19.38
N GLN A 245 26.14 -6.27 19.92
CA GLN A 245 25.50 -7.62 19.84
C GLN A 245 24.38 -7.80 18.81
N THR A 246 23.87 -6.74 18.16
CA THR A 246 22.79 -6.87 17.15
C THR A 246 23.27 -7.16 15.72
N ARG A 247 24.59 -7.30 15.48
CA ARG A 247 25.13 -7.53 14.13
C ARG A 247 25.32 -8.99 13.71
N THR A 248 25.10 -9.98 14.59
CA THR A 248 25.37 -11.41 14.30
C THR A 248 24.12 -12.27 14.32
N GLY A 249 23.05 -11.85 13.64
CA GLY A 249 21.79 -12.62 13.58
C GLY A 249 21.11 -12.69 12.22
N ARG A 250 21.77 -12.26 11.13
CA ARG A 250 21.17 -12.31 9.79
C ARG A 250 22.20 -12.70 8.72
N ALA A 251 22.70 -13.92 8.83
CA ALA A 251 23.33 -14.67 7.75
C ALA A 251 23.29 -16.16 8.11
N ALA A 252 22.14 -16.79 7.87
CA ALA A 252 21.96 -18.21 7.63
C ALA A 252 20.58 -18.39 6.96
#